data_AF-A0A5D9CZ22-F1
#
_entry.id   AF-A0A5D9CZ22-F1
#
_cell.length_a   1.000
_cell.length_b   1.000
_cell.length_c   1.000
_cell.angle_alpha   90.00
_cell.angle_beta   90.00
_cell.angle_gamma   90.00
#
_symmetry.space_group_name_H-M   'P 1'
#
loop_
_entity.id
_entity.type
_entity.pdbx_description
1 polymer ?
#
loop_
_entity_poly.entity_id
_entity_poly.type
_entity_poly.pdbx_seq_one_letter_code
_entity_poly.pdbx_strand_id
1 'polypeptide(L)'
;MPKKIVVPAGTSKPIAPFSPGTLADGVVYVSGTLPFDKDNNVVHVGDASAQTRHVLETIKSVIETAGGTMEDVTMNHIFLTDWANYQAVNAVYAEYFPGDKPARYCIQCGLVKPDALVEIATVAHIGK
;
A
#
# COMPACT_ATOMS: atom_id res chain seq x y z
N MET A 1 3.67 -18.04 -17.45
CA MET A 1 2.19 -17.96 -17.55
C MET A 1 1.79 -16.49 -17.66
N PRO A 2 0.60 -16.08 -18.16
CA PRO A 2 0.19 -14.67 -18.06
C PRO A 2 0.07 -14.25 -16.60
N LYS A 3 0.30 -12.96 -16.32
CA LYS A 3 0.09 -12.41 -14.97
C LYS A 3 -1.36 -12.64 -14.52
N LYS A 4 -1.54 -12.87 -13.22
CA LYS A 4 -2.85 -12.88 -12.57
C LYS A 4 -3.13 -11.51 -11.98
N ILE A 5 -4.34 -11.02 -12.15
CA ILE A 5 -4.80 -9.79 -11.51
C ILE A 5 -5.29 -10.14 -10.11
N VAL A 6 -4.88 -9.35 -9.10
CA VAL A 6 -5.25 -9.55 -7.70
C VAL A 6 -6.22 -8.43 -7.31
N VAL A 7 -7.45 -8.82 -6.96
CA VAL A 7 -8.53 -7.89 -6.59
C VAL A 7 -9.22 -8.45 -5.34
N PRO A 8 -8.97 -7.86 -4.17
CA PRO A 8 -9.71 -8.21 -2.96
C PRO A 8 -11.21 -8.06 -3.15
N ALA A 9 -11.99 -8.92 -2.49
CA ALA A 9 -13.44 -8.82 -2.51
C ALA A 9 -13.90 -7.46 -1.95
N GLY A 10 -14.86 -6.82 -2.63
CA GLY A 10 -15.34 -5.49 -2.23
C GLY A 10 -14.51 -4.31 -2.75
N THR A 11 -13.43 -4.56 -3.50
CA THR A 11 -12.67 -3.48 -4.15
C THR A 11 -13.55 -2.71 -5.13
N SER A 12 -13.64 -1.40 -4.95
CA SER A 12 -14.40 -0.50 -5.83
C SER A 12 -13.62 -0.11 -7.07
N LYS A 13 -14.27 0.58 -8.02
CA LYS A 13 -13.63 0.99 -9.28
C LYS A 13 -12.44 1.92 -8.98
N PRO A 14 -11.22 1.58 -9.43
CA PRO A 14 -10.05 2.44 -9.24
C PRO A 14 -10.19 3.79 -9.95
N ILE A 15 -9.51 4.82 -9.42
CA ILE A 15 -9.51 6.18 -9.98
C ILE A 15 -8.94 6.27 -11.41
N ALA A 16 -8.13 5.30 -11.82
CA ALA A 16 -7.43 5.23 -13.10
C ALA A 16 -7.38 3.77 -13.62
N PRO A 17 -6.96 3.49 -14.88
CA PRO A 17 -6.98 2.14 -15.45
C PRO A 17 -5.82 1.25 -14.93
N PHE A 18 -5.91 0.81 -13.67
CA PHE A 18 -4.96 -0.12 -13.04
C PHE A 18 -5.69 -1.18 -12.20
N SER A 19 -4.94 -2.17 -11.72
CA SER A 19 -5.44 -3.21 -10.81
C SER A 19 -4.83 -3.05 -9.42
N PRO A 20 -5.50 -3.41 -8.31
CA PRO A 20 -4.94 -3.28 -6.96
C PRO A 20 -3.60 -3.99 -6.80
N GLY A 21 -3.46 -5.17 -7.41
CA GLY A 21 -2.17 -5.81 -7.56
C GLY A 21 -2.13 -6.79 -8.73
N THR A 22 -0.94 -7.29 -9.01
CA THR A 22 -0.70 -8.34 -9.99
C THR A 22 0.29 -9.37 -9.44
N LEU A 23 0.09 -10.63 -9.82
CA LEU A 23 0.93 -11.76 -9.45
C LEU A 23 1.52 -12.41 -10.71
N ALA A 24 2.83 -12.52 -10.77
CA ALA A 24 3.55 -13.26 -11.80
C ALA A 24 4.69 -14.04 -11.15
N ASP A 25 4.75 -15.35 -11.40
CA ASP A 25 5.84 -16.24 -10.99
C ASP A 25 6.25 -16.08 -9.50
N GLY A 26 5.26 -15.96 -8.61
CA GLY A 26 5.49 -15.84 -7.17
C GLY A 26 5.76 -14.42 -6.66
N VAL A 27 5.88 -13.41 -7.54
CA VAL A 27 6.06 -12.01 -7.14
C VAL A 27 4.73 -11.27 -7.25
N VAL A 28 4.34 -10.63 -6.14
CA VAL A 28 3.18 -9.73 -6.07
C VAL A 28 3.67 -8.29 -6.18
N TYR A 29 3.10 -7.55 -7.14
CA TYR A 29 3.23 -6.11 -7.25
C TYR A 29 1.91 -5.47 -6.86
N VAL A 30 1.89 -4.78 -5.72
CA VAL A 30 0.74 -3.98 -5.26
C VAL A 30 0.89 -2.57 -5.80
N SER A 31 -0.17 -2.03 -6.39
CA SER A 31 -0.19 -0.67 -6.90
C SER A 31 0.01 0.36 -5.79
N GLY A 32 0.38 1.58 -6.18
CA GLY A 32 0.34 2.75 -5.30
C GLY A 32 -1.02 2.87 -4.63
N THR A 33 -1.02 2.74 -3.31
CA THR A 33 -2.22 2.66 -2.49
C THR A 33 -2.33 3.91 -1.65
N LEU A 34 -3.46 4.61 -1.80
CA LEU A 34 -3.82 5.82 -1.08
C LEU A 34 -4.97 5.53 -0.09
N PRO A 35 -5.17 6.38 0.92
CA PRO A 35 -6.25 6.23 1.91
C PRO A 35 -7.60 6.60 1.29
N PHE A 36 -8.13 5.75 0.41
CA PHE A 36 -9.39 5.99 -0.29
C PHE A 36 -10.57 5.19 0.26
N ASP A 37 -11.75 5.82 0.24
CA ASP A 37 -13.03 5.13 0.34
C ASP A 37 -13.44 4.46 -0.99
N LYS A 38 -14.62 3.84 -1.01
CA LYS A 38 -15.20 3.19 -2.18
C LYS A 38 -15.42 4.12 -3.39
N ASP A 39 -15.50 5.42 -3.15
CA ASP A 39 -15.78 6.45 -4.16
C ASP A 39 -14.49 7.21 -4.57
N ASN A 40 -13.32 6.76 -4.10
CA ASN A 40 -12.00 7.39 -4.29
C ASN A 40 -11.87 8.80 -3.64
N ASN A 41 -12.59 9.05 -2.54
CA ASN A 41 -12.33 10.20 -1.66
C ASN A 41 -11.28 9.84 -0.62
N VAL A 42 -10.46 10.82 -0.24
CA VAL A 42 -9.48 10.65 0.84
C VAL A 42 -10.20 10.52 2.18
N VAL A 43 -9.93 9.44 2.91
CA VAL A 43 -10.38 9.25 4.28
C VAL A 43 -9.33 9.75 5.28
N HIS A 44 -9.76 10.05 6.50
CA HIS A 44 -8.88 10.51 7.60
C HIS A 44 -8.07 11.78 7.23
N VAL A 45 -8.75 12.78 6.67
CA VAL A 45 -8.12 14.05 6.27
C VAL A 45 -7.41 14.69 7.47
N GLY A 46 -6.11 15.01 7.28
CA GLY A 46 -5.27 15.62 8.31
C GLY A 46 -4.64 14.65 9.34
N ASP A 47 -4.92 13.35 9.25
CA ASP A 47 -4.37 12.34 10.17
C ASP A 47 -3.49 11.33 9.41
N ALA A 48 -2.17 11.59 9.40
CA ALA A 48 -1.20 10.74 8.71
C ALA A 48 -1.13 9.31 9.29
N SER A 49 -1.37 9.13 10.59
CA SER A 49 -1.36 7.82 11.23
C SER A 49 -2.54 6.98 10.74
N ALA A 50 -3.75 7.54 10.78
CA ALA A 50 -4.95 6.86 10.32
C ALA A 50 -4.92 6.59 8.80
N GLN A 51 -4.42 7.53 8.00
CA GLN A 51 -4.20 7.31 6.56
C GLN A 51 -3.21 6.17 6.30
N THR A 52 -2.08 6.14 7.00
CA THR A 52 -1.08 5.06 6.87
C THR A 52 -1.68 3.70 7.21
N ARG A 53 -2.49 3.63 8.27
CA ARG A 53 -3.17 2.41 8.69
C ARG A 53 -4.10 1.89 7.60
N HIS A 54 -4.93 2.76 7.04
CA HIS A 54 -5.85 2.41 5.95
C HIS A 54 -5.11 1.89 4.71
N VAL A 55 -4.01 2.55 4.36
CA VAL A 55 -3.14 2.14 3.24
C VAL A 55 -2.56 0.75 3.48
N LEU A 56 -2.00 0.48 4.66
CA LEU A 56 -1.38 -0.80 4.97
C LEU A 56 -2.38 -1.94 5.12
N GLU A 57 -3.60 -1.70 5.63
CA GLU A 57 -4.68 -2.70 5.61
C GLU A 57 -5.10 -3.05 4.19
N THR A 58 -5.17 -2.05 3.30
CA THR A 58 -5.50 -2.29 1.89
C THR A 58 -4.41 -3.12 1.20
N ILE A 59 -3.14 -2.78 1.41
CA ILE A 59 -1.98 -3.54 0.89
C ILE A 59 -2.01 -4.98 1.41
N LYS A 60 -2.22 -5.15 2.73
CA LYS A 60 -2.33 -6.46 3.37
C LYS A 60 -3.43 -7.29 2.72
N SER A 61 -4.60 -6.71 2.50
CA SER A 61 -5.72 -7.40 1.84
C SER A 61 -5.36 -7.88 0.42
N VAL A 62 -4.62 -7.07 -0.36
CA VAL A 62 -4.13 -7.49 -1.68
C VAL A 62 -3.16 -8.67 -1.57
N ILE A 63 -2.19 -8.61 -0.66
CA ILE A 63 -1.20 -9.68 -0.47
C ILE A 63 -1.87 -10.98 0.02
N GLU A 64 -2.79 -10.90 0.98
CA GLU A 64 -3.55 -12.05 1.49
C GLU A 64 -4.44 -12.65 0.39
N THR A 65 -5.06 -11.82 -0.45
CA THR A 65 -5.83 -12.28 -1.63
C THR A 65 -4.93 -13.00 -2.65
N ALA A 66 -3.66 -12.60 -2.76
CA ALA A 66 -2.68 -13.29 -3.60
C ALA A 66 -2.19 -14.62 -2.97
N GLY A 67 -2.49 -14.87 -1.70
CA GLY A 67 -2.07 -16.06 -0.95
C GLY A 67 -0.79 -15.89 -0.12
N GLY A 68 -0.34 -14.65 0.11
CA GLY A 68 0.82 -14.34 0.96
C GLY A 68 0.45 -13.68 2.28
N THR A 69 1.47 -13.15 2.95
CA THR A 69 1.40 -12.42 4.22
C THR A 69 2.27 -11.17 4.18
N MET A 70 2.15 -10.29 5.18
CA MET A 70 3.02 -9.11 5.28
C MET A 70 4.50 -9.46 5.50
N GLU A 71 4.82 -10.67 5.96
CA GLU A 71 6.20 -11.15 6.09
C GLU A 71 6.86 -11.41 4.72
N ASP A 72 6.05 -11.65 3.68
CA ASP A 72 6.54 -11.88 2.31
C ASP A 72 6.94 -10.58 1.60
N VAL A 73 6.70 -9.42 2.22
CA VAL A 73 7.00 -8.11 1.65
C VAL A 73 8.51 -7.89 1.63
N THR A 74 9.05 -7.66 0.43
CA THR A 74 10.49 -7.46 0.22
C THR A 74 10.85 -5.99 0.06
N MET A 75 9.96 -5.19 -0.52
CA MET A 75 10.21 -3.77 -0.80
C MET A 75 8.95 -2.92 -0.65
N ASN A 76 9.07 -1.77 0.03
CA ASN A 76 8.05 -0.72 0.05
C ASN A 76 8.57 0.60 -0.54
N HIS A 77 7.74 1.23 -1.36
CA HIS A 77 7.95 2.53 -1.97
C HIS A 77 7.01 3.52 -1.29
N ILE A 78 7.54 4.38 -0.41
CA ILE A 78 6.74 5.29 0.41
C ILE A 78 6.84 6.70 -0.15
N PHE A 79 5.69 7.33 -0.38
CA PHE A 79 5.57 8.69 -0.88
C PHE A 79 4.81 9.52 0.15
N LEU A 80 5.40 10.64 0.58
CA LEU A 80 4.78 11.59 1.51
C LEU A 80 4.65 12.96 0.88
N THR A 81 3.73 13.78 1.38
CA THR A 81 3.61 15.20 0.98
C THR A 81 4.38 16.15 1.90
N ASP A 82 4.64 15.76 3.15
CA ASP A 82 5.32 16.57 4.16
C ASP A 82 6.14 15.68 5.13
N TRP A 83 7.39 16.07 5.40
CA TRP A 83 8.25 15.40 6.37
C TRP A 83 7.77 15.54 7.81
N ALA A 84 6.93 16.52 8.13
CA ALA A 84 6.28 16.64 9.43
C ALA A 84 5.47 15.38 9.80
N ASN A 85 4.96 14.64 8.81
CA ASN A 85 4.20 13.41 9.00
C ASN A 85 5.08 12.15 9.12
N TYR A 86 6.39 12.25 8.89
CA TYR A 86 7.28 11.09 8.77
C TYR A 86 7.28 10.21 10.03
N GLN A 87 7.30 10.82 11.22
CA GLN A 87 7.30 10.06 12.47
C GLN A 87 5.98 9.30 12.68
N ALA A 88 4.85 9.94 12.38
CA ALA A 88 3.52 9.34 12.48
C ALA A 88 3.35 8.14 11.54
N VAL A 89 3.77 8.31 10.27
CA VAL A 89 3.76 7.22 9.27
C VAL A 89 4.66 6.06 9.72
N ASN A 90 5.86 6.33 10.23
CA ASN A 90 6.78 5.27 10.66
C ASN A 90 6.28 4.50 11.88
N ALA A 91 5.63 5.16 12.83
CA ALA A 91 5.07 4.50 14.01
C ALA A 91 4.05 3.44 13.58
N VAL A 92 3.10 3.80 12.72
CA VAL A 92 2.08 2.86 12.21
C VAL A 92 2.72 1.80 11.30
N TYR A 93 3.61 2.19 10.38
CA TYR A 93 4.30 1.24 9.51
C TYR A 93 5.01 0.12 10.28
N ALA A 94 5.66 0.44 11.41
CA ALA A 94 6.35 -0.55 12.23
C ALA A 94 5.42 -1.61 12.84
N GLU A 95 4.15 -1.27 13.08
CA GLU A 95 3.14 -2.21 13.60
C GLU A 95 2.82 -3.32 12.59
N TYR A 96 2.89 -3.04 11.29
CA TYR A 96 2.56 -3.98 10.21
C TYR A 96 3.72 -4.91 9.82
N PHE A 97 4.93 -4.59 10.28
CA PHE A 97 6.13 -5.39 10.02
C PHE A 97 6.85 -5.66 11.35
N PRO A 98 6.32 -6.46 12.28
CA PRO A 98 6.90 -6.63 13.62
C PRO A 98 8.27 -7.35 13.60
N GLY A 99 8.49 -8.27 12.65
CA GLY A 99 9.73 -9.04 12.51
C GLY A 99 10.79 -8.37 11.62
N ASP A 100 11.37 -9.13 10.70
CA ASP A 100 12.31 -8.61 9.72
C ASP A 100 11.63 -7.56 8.83
N LYS A 101 12.28 -6.42 8.67
CA LYS A 101 11.70 -5.27 7.97
C LYS A 101 12.01 -5.37 6.47
N PRO A 102 11.04 -5.03 5.60
CA PRO A 102 11.30 -4.92 4.17
C PRO A 102 12.38 -3.87 3.87
N ALA A 103 13.08 -4.03 2.75
CA ALA A 103 13.77 -2.90 2.16
C ALA A 103 12.75 -1.79 1.84
N ARG A 104 13.17 -0.53 1.87
CA ARG A 104 12.27 0.58 1.54
C ARG A 104 13.01 1.82 1.10
N TYR A 105 12.30 2.70 0.40
CA TYR A 105 12.63 4.11 0.34
C TYR A 105 11.43 4.95 0.78
N CYS A 106 11.71 6.18 1.20
CA CYS A 106 10.69 7.18 1.47
C CYS A 106 11.13 8.49 0.81
N ILE A 107 10.26 9.09 0.01
CA ILE A 107 10.52 10.40 -0.63
C ILE A 107 9.34 11.34 -0.37
N GLN A 108 9.60 12.64 -0.52
CA GLN A 108 8.56 13.66 -0.55
C GLN A 108 8.23 14.03 -2.00
N CYS A 109 6.96 13.95 -2.39
CA CYS A 109 6.48 14.33 -3.71
C CYS A 109 4.99 14.71 -3.69
N GLY A 110 4.44 15.15 -4.84
CA GLY A 110 3.00 15.38 -4.99
C GLY A 110 2.23 14.06 -5.13
N LEU A 111 0.99 14.03 -4.63
CA LEU A 111 0.04 12.90 -4.74
C LEU A 111 -1.22 13.32 -5.54
N VAL A 112 -2.02 12.34 -5.98
CA VAL A 112 -3.15 12.57 -6.90
C VAL A 112 -4.32 13.37 -6.29
N LYS A 113 -4.46 13.39 -4.96
CA LYS A 113 -5.50 14.14 -4.23
C LYS A 113 -4.84 15.02 -3.16
N PRO A 114 -5.34 16.27 -2.96
CA PRO A 114 -4.68 17.24 -2.07
C PRO A 114 -4.67 16.81 -0.59
N ASP A 115 -5.69 16.08 -0.15
CA ASP A 115 -5.82 15.64 1.25
C ASP A 115 -5.03 14.36 1.57
N ALA A 116 -4.46 13.70 0.55
CA ALA A 116 -3.64 12.52 0.75
C ALA A 116 -2.27 12.91 1.30
N LEU A 117 -1.88 12.28 2.40
CA LEU A 117 -0.62 12.54 3.10
C LEU A 117 0.43 11.45 2.85
N VAL A 118 -0.02 10.26 2.45
CA VAL A 118 0.82 9.08 2.21
C VAL A 118 0.27 8.23 1.07
N GLU A 119 1.17 7.71 0.25
CA GLU A 119 0.93 6.65 -0.72
C GLU A 119 2.02 5.58 -0.58
N ILE A 120 1.66 4.31 -0.65
CA ILE A 120 2.61 3.19 -0.58
C ILE A 120 2.37 2.22 -1.73
N ALA A 121 3.42 1.86 -2.45
CA ALA A 121 3.43 0.70 -3.35
C ALA A 121 4.33 -0.39 -2.78
N THR A 122 4.02 -1.65 -3.07
CA THR A 122 4.64 -2.80 -2.37
C THR A 122 5.00 -3.91 -3.33
N VAL A 123 6.16 -4.53 -3.10
CA VAL A 123 6.57 -5.78 -3.74
C VAL A 123 6.68 -6.87 -2.68
N ALA A 124 6.08 -8.03 -2.94
CA ALA A 124 6.16 -9.21 -2.08
C ALA A 124 6.54 -10.45 -2.89
N HIS A 125 7.24 -11.39 -2.27
CA HIS A 125 7.60 -12.67 -2.88
C HIS A 125 6.94 -13.82 -2.11
N ILE A 126 5.87 -14.37 -2.68
CA ILE A 126 5.03 -15.42 -2.08
C ILE A 126 5.27 -16.80 -2.71
N GLY A 127 6.11 -16.86 -3.75
CA GLY A 127 6.53 -18.11 -4.38
C GLY A 127 7.47 -18.90 -3.47
N LYS A 128 7.28 -20.21 -3.40
CA LYS A 128 8.20 -21.16 -2.75
C LYS A 128 9.00 -21.90 -3.80
#